data_AF-A0A1M5Q306-F1
#
_entry.id   AF-A0A1M5Q306-F1
#
_cell.length_a   1.000
_cell.length_b   1.000
_cell.length_c   1.000
_cell.angle_alpha   90.00
_cell.angle_beta   90.00
_cell.angle_gamma   90.00
#
_symmetry.space_group_name_H-M   'P 1'
#
loop_
_entity.id
_entity.type
_entity.pdbx_description
1 polymer ?
#
loop_
_entity_poly.entity_id
_entity_poly.type
_entity_poly.pdbx_seq_one_letter_code
_entity_poly.pdbx_strand_id
1 'polypeptide(L)'
;MKDVIARTNRFYIEMSRKVLSEKEYDVLQNLLIEKMTLQEVAAIYGVTRESVRQIYERTYKKVKSVTQLLAEIEDYKLKLEQLKYEFKCETQQIKKRKNKTEIDLNKMLYASHFPFSKRMNSMFEVLDIQTIGQLAEIPLKSFVCFKGFKELCKKELIAFIEFESIEHLFEGFSVWKTQPIQ
;
A
#
# COMPACT_ATOMS: atom_id res chain seq x y z
N MET A 1 42.79 -7.52 -7.32
CA MET A 1 42.28 -8.61 -8.17
C MET A 1 42.40 -10.00 -7.54
N LYS A 2 43.58 -10.45 -7.08
CA LYS A 2 43.76 -11.79 -6.48
C LYS A 2 42.79 -12.08 -5.31
N ASP A 3 42.50 -11.08 -4.49
CA ASP A 3 41.62 -11.21 -3.31
C ASP A 3 40.12 -11.31 -3.67
N VAL A 4 39.70 -10.60 -4.72
CA VAL A 4 38.30 -10.66 -5.23
C VAL A 4 38.03 -12.04 -5.83
N ILE A 5 38.96 -12.59 -6.60
CA ILE A 5 38.84 -13.93 -7.19
C ILE A 5 38.74 -15.00 -6.08
N ALA A 6 39.55 -14.89 -5.03
CA ALA A 6 39.51 -15.83 -3.91
C ALA A 6 38.17 -15.76 -3.15
N ARG A 7 37.64 -14.55 -2.90
CA ARG A 7 36.30 -14.36 -2.29
C ARG A 7 35.20 -14.94 -3.15
N THR A 8 35.23 -14.68 -4.45
CA THR A 8 34.26 -15.22 -5.41
C THR A 8 34.31 -16.75 -5.44
N ASN A 9 35.51 -17.34 -5.50
CA ASN A 9 35.68 -18.80 -5.47
C ASN A 9 35.13 -19.42 -4.17
N ARG A 10 35.39 -18.78 -3.03
CA ARG A 10 34.90 -19.23 -1.72
C ARG A 10 33.37 -19.15 -1.64
N PHE A 11 32.79 -18.06 -2.13
CA PHE A 11 31.34 -17.90 -2.25
C PHE A 11 30.71 -18.98 -3.15
N TYR A 12 31.34 -19.30 -4.29
CA TYR A 12 30.86 -20.38 -5.17
C TYR A 12 30.84 -21.74 -4.47
N ILE A 13 31.87 -22.06 -3.69
CA ILE A 13 31.93 -23.31 -2.90
C ILE A 13 30.85 -23.32 -1.81
N GLU A 14 30.67 -22.21 -1.09
CA GLU A 14 29.69 -22.14 -0.01
C GLU A 14 28.25 -22.28 -0.52
N MET A 15 27.93 -21.64 -1.64
CA MET A 15 26.63 -21.76 -2.30
C MET A 15 26.40 -23.14 -2.92
N SER A 16 27.46 -23.78 -3.40
CA SER A 16 27.35 -25.08 -4.05
C SER A 16 27.21 -26.24 -3.07
N ARG A 17 27.59 -26.07 -1.79
CA ARG A 17 27.49 -27.09 -0.73
C ARG A 17 26.08 -27.68 -0.56
N LYS A 18 25.03 -26.91 -0.82
CA LYS A 18 23.62 -27.37 -0.70
C LYS A 18 23.00 -27.81 -2.02
N VAL A 19 23.71 -27.66 -3.14
CA VAL A 19 23.17 -27.79 -4.51
C VAL A 19 23.89 -28.90 -5.30
N LEU A 20 25.11 -29.25 -4.88
CA LEU A 20 25.93 -30.28 -5.49
C LEU A 20 25.94 -31.58 -4.71
N SER A 21 26.20 -32.68 -5.41
CA SER A 21 26.62 -33.92 -4.78
C SER A 21 28.04 -33.78 -4.19
N GLU A 22 28.39 -34.59 -3.19
CA GLU A 22 29.71 -34.52 -2.55
C GLU A 22 30.86 -34.66 -3.56
N LYS A 23 30.70 -35.52 -4.58
CA LYS A 23 31.71 -35.70 -5.64
C LYS A 23 31.88 -34.47 -6.54
N GLU A 24 30.79 -33.80 -6.90
CA GLU A 24 30.85 -32.56 -7.69
C GLU A 24 31.44 -31.41 -6.87
N TYR A 25 31.10 -31.35 -5.59
CA TYR A 25 31.62 -30.37 -4.65
C TYR A 25 33.14 -30.51 -4.47
N ASP A 26 33.64 -31.73 -4.25
CA ASP A 26 35.07 -32.03 -4.12
C ASP A 26 35.85 -31.65 -5.39
N VAL A 27 35.33 -32.01 -6.57
CA VAL A 27 35.94 -31.63 -7.86
C VAL A 27 36.08 -30.11 -7.97
N LEU A 28 35.07 -29.35 -7.55
CA LEU A 28 35.11 -27.89 -7.56
C LEU A 28 36.02 -27.30 -6.50
N GLN A 29 36.09 -27.90 -5.31
CA GLN A 29 36.99 -27.46 -4.25
C GLN A 29 38.45 -27.57 -4.71
N ASN A 30 38.81 -28.69 -5.34
CA ASN A 30 40.17 -28.93 -5.83
C ASN A 30 40.53 -27.98 -6.99
N LEU A 31 39.56 -27.63 -7.84
CA LEU A 31 39.78 -26.66 -8.94
C LEU A 31 39.86 -25.21 -8.47
N LEU A 32 38.97 -24.78 -7.55
CA LEU A 32 38.78 -23.37 -7.21
C LEU A 32 39.59 -22.91 -6.00
N ILE A 33 39.84 -23.81 -5.04
CA ILE A 33 40.59 -23.51 -3.81
C ILE A 33 42.01 -24.08 -3.90
N GLU A 34 42.15 -25.35 -4.25
CA GLU A 34 43.48 -26.00 -4.36
C GLU A 34 44.20 -25.65 -5.67
N LYS A 35 43.49 -25.03 -6.63
CA LYS A 35 44.00 -24.55 -7.92
C LYS A 35 44.63 -25.66 -8.78
N MET A 36 44.17 -26.89 -8.62
CA MET A 36 44.58 -28.00 -9.46
C MET A 36 44.12 -27.77 -10.90
N THR A 37 44.89 -28.30 -11.85
CA THR A 37 44.51 -28.26 -13.26
C THR A 37 43.42 -29.28 -13.55
N LEU A 38 42.65 -29.04 -14.63
CA LEU A 38 41.60 -29.97 -15.06
C LEU A 38 42.12 -31.37 -15.37
N GLN A 39 43.40 -31.51 -15.75
CA GLN A 39 44.04 -32.80 -16.01
C GLN A 39 44.40 -33.55 -14.73
N GLU A 40 44.89 -32.85 -13.71
CA GLU A 40 45.19 -33.44 -12.40
C GLU A 40 43.92 -33.94 -11.71
N VAL A 41 42.86 -33.12 -11.72
CA VAL A 41 41.56 -33.52 -11.16
C VAL A 41 40.95 -34.68 -11.96
N ALA A 42 41.04 -34.64 -13.29
CA ALA A 42 40.62 -35.75 -14.14
C ALA A 42 41.34 -37.07 -13.79
N ALA A 43 42.66 -37.00 -13.55
CA ALA A 43 43.47 -38.16 -13.18
C ALA A 43 43.12 -38.72 -11.79
N ILE A 44 42.87 -37.86 -10.79
CA ILE A 44 42.50 -38.27 -9.42
C ILE A 44 41.18 -39.05 -9.40
N TYR A 45 40.19 -38.60 -10.18
CA TYR A 45 38.85 -39.19 -10.20
C TYR A 45 38.65 -40.21 -11.33
N GLY A 46 39.67 -40.49 -12.15
CA GLY A 46 39.58 -41.43 -13.26
C GLY A 46 38.59 -41.01 -14.36
N VAL A 47 38.37 -39.71 -14.53
CA VAL A 47 37.42 -39.13 -15.50
C VAL A 47 38.14 -38.33 -16.58
N THR A 48 37.45 -38.00 -17.68
CA THR A 48 38.03 -37.17 -18.74
C THR A 48 38.02 -35.68 -18.37
N ARG A 49 38.97 -34.91 -18.91
CA ARG A 49 39.02 -33.44 -18.78
C ARG A 49 37.69 -32.77 -19.16
N GLU A 50 37.06 -33.23 -20.23
CA GLU A 50 35.76 -32.75 -20.70
C GLU A 50 34.65 -32.99 -19.67
N SER A 51 34.67 -34.12 -18.97
CA SER A 51 33.70 -34.41 -17.91
C SER A 51 33.82 -33.41 -16.75
N VAL A 52 35.05 -33.13 -16.31
CA VAL A 52 35.34 -32.11 -15.27
C VAL A 52 34.86 -30.72 -15.71
N ARG A 53 35.10 -30.35 -16.97
CA ARG A 53 34.61 -29.09 -17.54
C ARG A 53 33.08 -29.00 -17.53
N GLN A 54 32.39 -30.07 -17.92
CA GLN A 54 30.93 -30.10 -17.91
C GLN A 54 30.36 -29.98 -16.50
N ILE A 55 30.98 -30.60 -15.50
CA ILE A 55 30.60 -30.48 -14.08
C ILE A 55 30.72 -29.02 -13.63
N TYR A 56 31.83 -28.36 -13.98
CA TYR A 56 32.04 -26.94 -13.67
C TYR A 56 30.96 -26.05 -14.30
N GLU A 57 30.70 -26.19 -15.59
CA GLU A 57 29.71 -25.37 -16.31
C GLU A 57 28.28 -25.59 -15.78
N ARG A 58 27.90 -26.84 -15.49
CA ARG A 58 26.59 -27.16 -14.90
C ARG A 58 26.43 -26.55 -13.52
N THR A 59 27.47 -26.64 -12.69
CA THR A 59 27.47 -26.02 -11.36
C THR A 59 27.32 -24.52 -11.45
N TYR A 60 28.11 -23.87 -12.30
CA TYR A 60 28.05 -22.43 -12.47
C TYR A 60 26.64 -21.98 -12.86
N LYS A 61 25.98 -22.69 -13.78
CA LYS A 61 24.58 -22.42 -14.15
C LYS A 61 23.63 -22.58 -12.96
N LYS A 62 23.76 -23.66 -12.18
CA LYS A 62 22.95 -23.89 -10.97
C LYS A 62 23.12 -22.75 -9.96
N VAL A 63 24.36 -22.36 -9.64
CA VAL A 63 24.65 -21.27 -8.69
C VAL A 63 24.10 -19.95 -9.21
N LYS A 64 24.28 -19.66 -10.51
CA LYS A 64 23.71 -18.46 -11.15
C LYS A 64 22.19 -18.40 -10.97
N SER A 65 21.49 -19.49 -11.23
CA SER A 65 20.03 -19.55 -11.05
C SER A 65 19.63 -19.32 -9.59
N VAL A 66 20.34 -19.93 -8.63
CA VAL A 66 20.07 -19.71 -7.20
C VAL A 66 20.30 -18.26 -6.80
N THR A 67 21.37 -17.61 -7.26
CA THR A 67 21.62 -16.19 -6.97
C THR A 67 20.55 -15.27 -7.57
N GLN A 68 20.01 -15.60 -8.74
CA GLN A 68 18.88 -14.86 -9.32
C GLN A 68 17.63 -14.98 -8.46
N LEU A 69 17.30 -16.20 -8.01
CA LEU A 69 16.17 -16.41 -7.10
C LEU A 69 16.35 -15.68 -5.75
N LEU A 70 17.56 -15.63 -5.21
CA LEU A 70 17.85 -14.87 -3.99
C LEU A 70 17.65 -13.36 -4.19
N ALA A 71 18.07 -12.82 -5.34
CA ALA A 71 17.84 -11.43 -5.68
C ALA A 71 16.33 -11.11 -5.83
N GLU A 72 15.55 -12.02 -6.43
CA GLU A 72 14.10 -11.89 -6.49
C GLU A 72 13.47 -11.92 -5.10
N ILE A 73 13.92 -12.79 -4.20
CA ILE A 73 13.46 -12.84 -2.81
C ILE A 73 13.74 -11.52 -2.09
N GLU A 74 14.91 -10.91 -2.31
CA GLU A 74 15.23 -9.59 -1.75
C GLU A 74 14.32 -8.49 -2.29
N ASP A 75 14.06 -8.47 -3.60
CA ASP A 75 13.12 -7.54 -4.22
C ASP A 75 11.70 -7.69 -3.63
N TYR A 76 11.22 -8.92 -3.46
CA TYR A 76 9.92 -9.17 -2.83
C TYR A 76 9.87 -8.74 -1.36
N LYS A 77 10.95 -8.91 -0.60
CA LYS A 77 11.03 -8.39 0.78
C LYS A 77 10.94 -6.87 0.83
N LEU A 78 11.62 -6.17 -0.07
CA LEU A 78 11.55 -4.71 -0.16
C LEU A 78 10.14 -4.23 -0.53
N LYS A 79 9.51 -4.85 -1.53
CA LYS A 79 8.11 -4.56 -1.89
C LYS A 79 7.16 -4.77 -0.72
N LEU A 80 7.34 -5.85 0.04
CA LEU A 80 6.50 -6.16 1.19
C LEU A 80 6.61 -5.07 2.28
N GLU A 81 7.81 -4.57 2.56
CA GLU A 81 7.99 -3.47 3.52
C GLU A 81 7.38 -2.15 3.01
N GLN A 82 7.51 -1.87 1.71
CA GLN A 82 6.86 -0.71 1.10
C GLN A 82 5.33 -0.78 1.21
N LEU A 83 4.73 -1.92 0.87
CA LEU A 83 3.29 -2.17 0.98
C LEU A 83 2.79 -2.04 2.43
N LYS A 84 3.53 -2.55 3.41
CA LYS A 84 3.21 -2.36 4.83
C LYS A 84 3.18 -0.88 5.23
N TYR A 85 4.15 -0.11 4.75
CA TYR A 85 4.23 1.33 5.02
C TYR A 85 3.04 2.08 4.40
N GLU A 86 2.75 1.82 3.13
CA GLU A 86 1.62 2.43 2.41
C GLU A 86 0.29 2.12 3.11
N PHE A 87 0.05 0.85 3.46
CA PHE A 87 -1.16 0.44 4.17
C PHE A 87 -1.30 1.10 5.54
N LYS A 88 -0.20 1.27 6.29
CA LYS A 88 -0.21 1.99 7.57
C LYS A 88 -0.60 3.46 7.39
N CYS A 89 -0.10 4.11 6.35
CA CYS A 89 -0.45 5.49 6.02
C CYS A 89 -1.93 5.61 5.65
N GLU A 90 -2.43 4.74 4.78
CA GLU A 90 -3.84 4.74 4.36
C GLU A 90 -4.79 4.48 5.53
N THR A 91 -4.52 3.47 6.36
CA THR A 91 -5.34 3.17 7.53
C THR A 91 -5.38 4.31 8.55
N GLN A 92 -4.27 5.02 8.74
CA GLN A 92 -4.24 6.22 9.57
C GLN A 92 -5.10 7.35 8.99
N GLN A 93 -5.05 7.56 7.67
CA GLN A 93 -5.90 8.56 7.01
C GLN A 93 -7.39 8.20 7.12
N ILE A 94 -7.74 6.93 6.95
CA ILE A 94 -9.12 6.44 7.12
C ILE A 94 -9.60 6.66 8.56
N LYS A 95 -8.78 6.35 9.57
CA LYS A 95 -9.11 6.62 10.97
C LYS A 95 -9.33 8.12 11.24
N LYS A 96 -8.46 8.98 10.71
CA LYS A 96 -8.62 10.44 10.81
C LYS A 96 -9.92 10.92 10.16
N ARG A 97 -10.28 10.41 8.98
CA ARG A 97 -11.55 10.73 8.31
C ARG A 97 -12.75 10.28 9.13
N LYS A 98 -12.74 9.06 9.66
CA LYS A 98 -13.82 8.55 10.54
C LYS A 98 -14.00 9.42 11.78
N ASN A 99 -12.91 9.78 12.46
CA ASN A 99 -12.97 10.65 13.63
C ASN A 99 -13.49 12.05 13.27
N LYS A 100 -13.08 12.61 12.12
CA LYS A 100 -13.61 13.89 11.65
C LYS A 100 -15.12 13.82 11.41
N THR A 101 -15.60 12.79 10.72
CA THR A 101 -17.03 12.57 10.49
C THR A 101 -17.79 12.46 11.82
N GLU A 102 -17.26 11.74 12.81
CA GLU A 102 -17.89 11.62 14.14
C GLU A 102 -17.93 12.96 14.89
N ILE A 103 -16.88 13.78 14.78
CA ILE A 103 -16.85 15.14 15.34
C ILE A 103 -17.87 16.04 14.65
N ASP A 104 -17.91 16.00 13.31
CA ASP A 104 -18.81 16.84 12.51
C ASP A 104 -20.28 16.49 12.79
N LEU A 105 -20.64 15.20 12.90
CA LEU A 105 -22.01 14.76 13.21
C LEU A 105 -22.49 15.21 14.59
N ASN A 106 -21.60 15.25 15.59
CA ASN A 106 -21.93 15.63 16.97
C ASN A 106 -21.92 17.15 17.20
N LYS A 107 -21.51 17.94 16.21
CA LYS A 107 -21.44 19.40 16.34
C LYS A 107 -22.85 19.99 16.36
N MET A 108 -23.09 20.88 17.33
CA MET A 108 -24.35 21.61 17.46
C MET A 108 -24.49 22.65 16.34
N LEU A 109 -25.68 22.76 15.75
CA LEU A 109 -25.99 23.76 14.71
C LEU A 109 -25.79 25.18 15.21
N TYR A 110 -26.18 25.48 16.46
CA TYR A 110 -26.02 26.81 17.05
C TYR A 110 -24.58 27.14 17.45
N ALA A 111 -23.70 26.13 17.53
CA ALA A 111 -22.27 26.34 17.76
C ALA A 111 -21.53 26.71 16.45
N SER A 112 -22.15 26.45 15.30
CA SER A 112 -21.75 27.06 14.04
C SER A 112 -22.12 28.54 14.11
N HIS A 113 -21.15 29.45 14.05
CA HIS A 113 -21.40 30.89 13.99
C HIS A 113 -22.05 31.34 12.67
N PHE A 114 -22.71 30.43 11.94
CA PHE A 114 -23.40 30.71 10.70
C PHE A 114 -24.71 31.47 10.97
N PRO A 115 -24.93 32.65 10.33
CA PRO A 115 -26.09 33.49 10.59
C PRO A 115 -27.32 33.01 9.83
N PHE A 116 -28.01 31.99 10.34
CA PHE A 116 -29.29 31.53 9.79
C PHE A 116 -30.38 32.59 9.89
N SER A 117 -31.28 32.63 8.90
CA SER A 117 -32.48 33.46 9.00
C SER A 117 -33.39 32.97 10.12
N LYS A 118 -34.23 33.88 10.65
CA LYS A 118 -35.26 33.53 11.64
C LYS A 118 -36.15 32.38 11.16
N ARG A 119 -36.45 32.34 9.85
CA ARG A 119 -37.27 31.28 9.24
C ARG A 119 -36.59 29.92 9.33
N MET A 120 -35.29 29.86 9.03
CA MET A 120 -34.51 28.65 9.09
C MET A 120 -34.33 28.15 10.53
N ASN A 121 -34.05 29.05 11.47
CA ASN A 121 -34.00 28.73 12.90
C ASN A 121 -35.32 28.16 13.42
N SER A 122 -36.45 28.80 13.11
CA SER A 122 -37.78 28.27 13.49
C SER A 122 -38.08 26.92 12.85
N MET A 123 -37.55 26.64 11.65
CA MET A 123 -37.70 25.33 11.02
C MET A 123 -36.88 24.26 11.74
N PHE A 124 -35.64 24.56 12.13
CA PHE A 124 -34.82 23.65 12.93
C PHE A 124 -35.45 23.38 14.30
N GLU A 125 -36.02 24.40 14.95
CA GLU A 125 -36.75 24.25 16.22
C GLU A 125 -37.98 23.32 16.07
N VAL A 126 -38.78 23.49 15.01
CA VAL A 126 -39.97 22.65 14.77
C VAL A 126 -39.60 21.20 14.42
N LEU A 127 -38.46 21.00 13.74
CA LEU A 127 -37.95 19.68 13.39
C LEU A 127 -37.08 19.07 14.50
N ASP A 128 -36.90 19.76 15.62
CA ASP A 128 -36.00 19.41 16.74
C ASP A 128 -34.58 19.02 16.28
N ILE A 129 -34.05 19.78 15.32
CA ILE A 129 -32.70 19.59 14.79
C ILE A 129 -31.74 20.46 15.60
N GLN A 130 -30.89 19.81 16.39
CA GLN A 130 -29.91 20.45 17.27
C GLN A 130 -28.47 20.20 16.78
N THR A 131 -28.21 19.04 16.16
CA THR A 131 -26.88 18.66 15.65
C THR A 131 -26.83 18.56 14.12
N ILE A 132 -25.62 18.66 13.58
CA ILE A 132 -25.36 18.41 12.15
C ILE A 132 -25.74 16.98 11.77
N GLY A 133 -25.57 16.01 12.67
CA GLY A 133 -25.97 14.62 12.43
C GLY A 133 -27.46 14.47 12.16
N GLN A 134 -28.31 15.09 12.99
CA GLN A 134 -29.76 15.11 12.78
C GLN A 134 -30.14 15.80 11.46
N LEU A 135 -29.40 16.84 11.08
CA LEU A 135 -29.60 17.50 9.79
C LEU A 135 -29.23 16.59 8.61
N ALA A 136 -28.15 15.82 8.73
CA ALA A 136 -27.65 14.91 7.70
C ALA A 136 -28.51 13.65 7.51
N GLU A 137 -29.28 13.25 8.54
CA GLU A 137 -30.26 12.16 8.43
C GLU A 137 -31.41 12.47 7.45
N ILE A 138 -31.71 13.75 7.24
CA ILE A 138 -32.77 14.17 6.32
C ILE A 138 -32.19 14.22 4.90
N PRO A 139 -32.73 13.43 3.95
CA PRO A 139 -32.29 13.49 2.57
C PRO A 139 -32.49 14.90 2.00
N LEU A 140 -31.50 15.43 1.28
CA LEU A 140 -31.54 16.78 0.71
C LEU A 140 -32.80 17.06 -0.14
N LYS A 141 -33.31 16.03 -0.84
CA LYS A 141 -34.54 16.11 -1.65
C LYS A 141 -35.80 16.30 -0.80
N SER A 142 -35.81 15.78 0.42
CA SER A 142 -36.96 15.83 1.33
C SER A 142 -37.19 17.22 1.91
N PHE A 143 -36.18 18.09 1.93
CA PHE A 143 -36.33 19.44 2.46
C PHE A 143 -37.37 20.29 1.71
N VAL A 144 -37.56 20.03 0.41
CA VAL A 144 -38.58 20.70 -0.41
C VAL A 144 -40.00 20.41 0.08
N CYS A 145 -40.21 19.29 0.76
CA CYS A 145 -41.52 18.91 1.30
C CYS A 145 -41.88 19.67 2.59
N PHE A 146 -40.91 20.34 3.25
CA PHE A 146 -41.20 21.07 4.48
C PHE A 146 -41.91 22.38 4.20
N LYS A 147 -43.02 22.59 4.91
CA LYS A 147 -43.80 23.82 4.81
C LYS A 147 -42.95 25.02 5.21
N GLY A 148 -42.68 25.88 4.24
CA GLY A 148 -41.91 27.11 4.45
C GLY A 148 -40.44 27.03 4.04
N PHE A 149 -39.95 25.86 3.61
CA PHE A 149 -38.68 25.74 2.91
C PHE A 149 -38.80 26.32 1.50
N LYS A 150 -38.11 27.43 1.25
CA LYS A 150 -38.12 28.14 -0.05
C LYS A 150 -36.69 28.37 -0.54
N GLU A 151 -36.53 29.02 -1.68
CA GLU A 151 -35.22 29.27 -2.30
C GLU A 151 -34.20 29.89 -1.34
N LEU A 152 -34.63 30.82 -0.48
CA LEU A 152 -33.77 31.42 0.54
C LEU A 152 -33.27 30.39 1.55
N CYS A 153 -34.14 29.51 2.07
CA CYS A 153 -33.74 28.44 2.98
C CYS A 153 -32.80 27.44 2.29
N LYS A 154 -33.03 27.13 1.01
CA LYS A 154 -32.12 26.27 0.24
C LYS A 154 -30.74 26.91 0.08
N LYS A 155 -30.67 28.20 -0.26
CA LYS A 155 -29.40 28.94 -0.35
C LYS A 155 -28.67 28.99 0.98
N GLU A 156 -29.39 29.23 2.08
CA GLU A 156 -28.83 29.22 3.43
C GLU A 156 -28.30 27.84 3.81
N LEU A 157 -29.03 26.76 3.48
CA LEU A 157 -28.59 25.39 3.75
C LEU A 157 -27.32 25.02 2.95
N ILE A 158 -27.27 25.40 1.67
CA ILE A 158 -26.08 25.18 0.82
C ILE A 158 -24.89 25.95 1.40
N ALA A 159 -25.08 27.23 1.72
CA ALA A 159 -24.03 28.08 2.26
C ALA A 159 -23.54 27.58 3.63
N PHE A 160 -24.41 27.04 4.48
CA PHE A 160 -24.02 26.41 5.73
C PHE A 160 -23.18 25.15 5.52
N ILE A 161 -23.61 24.26 4.61
CA ILE A 161 -22.91 23.01 4.30
C ILE A 161 -21.50 23.30 3.76
N GLU A 162 -21.35 24.34 2.92
CA GLU A 162 -20.05 24.78 2.38
C GLU A 162 -19.22 25.51 3.44
N PHE A 163 -19.84 26.35 4.28
CA PHE A 163 -19.16 27.07 5.37
C PHE A 163 -18.56 26.13 6.41
N GLU A 164 -19.28 25.07 6.79
CA GLU A 164 -18.81 24.06 7.73
C GLU A 164 -17.96 22.96 7.08
N SER A 165 -17.84 22.96 5.74
CA SER A 165 -17.10 21.95 4.97
C SER A 165 -17.57 20.50 5.28
N ILE A 166 -18.89 20.34 5.37
CA ILE A 166 -19.59 19.09 5.71
C ILE A 166 -20.30 18.47 4.50
N GLU A 167 -19.92 18.82 3.28
CA GLU A 167 -20.52 18.31 2.02
C GLU A 167 -20.50 16.78 1.97
N HIS A 168 -19.45 16.18 2.53
CA HIS A 168 -19.25 14.73 2.59
C HIS A 168 -20.30 13.98 3.43
N LEU A 169 -21.07 14.67 4.27
CA LEU A 169 -22.17 14.09 5.04
C LEU A 169 -23.47 13.99 4.24
N PHE A 170 -23.61 14.73 3.14
CA PHE A 170 -24.85 14.83 2.38
C PHE A 170 -24.72 14.20 0.99
N GLU A 171 -25.34 13.04 0.82
CA GLU A 171 -25.32 12.31 -0.44
C GLU A 171 -25.95 13.14 -1.59
N GLY A 172 -25.22 13.29 -2.69
CA GLY A 172 -25.70 14.02 -3.87
C GLY A 172 -25.70 15.54 -3.74
N PHE A 173 -25.06 16.12 -2.72
CA PHE A 173 -25.00 17.58 -2.50
C PHE A 173 -24.58 18.39 -3.74
N SER A 174 -23.52 17.96 -4.44
CA SER A 174 -23.01 18.64 -5.64
C SER A 174 -24.04 18.79 -6.76
N VAL A 175 -24.96 17.83 -6.87
CA VAL A 175 -26.05 17.86 -7.86
C VAL A 175 -27.25 18.63 -7.29
N TRP A 176 -27.59 18.41 -6.03
CA TRP A 176 -28.75 19.05 -5.41
C TRP A 176 -28.62 20.58 -5.34
N LYS A 177 -27.41 21.10 -5.12
CA LYS A 177 -27.16 22.54 -5.03
C LYS A 177 -27.45 23.31 -6.32
N THR A 178 -27.38 22.66 -7.47
CA THR A 178 -27.64 23.26 -8.79
C THR A 178 -29.08 23.09 -9.27
N GLN A 179 -29.86 22.22 -8.62
CA GLN A 179 -31.26 21.99 -8.97
C GLN A 179 -32.17 23.10 -8.44
N PRO A 180 -33.16 23.60 -9.21
CA PRO A 180 -34.19 24.48 -8.67
C PRO A 180 -35.10 23.73 -7.67
N ILE A 181 -35.79 24.48 -6.80
CA ILE A 181 -36.87 23.92 -5.99
C ILE A 181 -38.07 23.73 -6.91
N GLN A 182 -38.58 22.50 -7.01
CA GLN A 182 -39.82 22.19 -7.73
C GLN A 182 -41.04 22.44 -6.86
#